data_AF-A0A561X6Q8-F1
#
_entry.id   AF-A0A561X6Q8-F1
#
_cell.length_a   1.000
_cell.length_b   1.000
_cell.length_c   1.000
_cell.angle_alpha   90.00
_cell.angle_beta   90.00
_cell.angle_gamma   90.00
#
_symmetry.space_group_name_H-M   'P 1'
#
loop_
_entity.id
_entity.type
_entity.pdbx_description
1 polymer ?
#
loop_
_entity_poly.entity_id
_entity_poly.type
_entity_poly.pdbx_seq_one_letter_code
_entity_poly.pdbx_strand_id
1 'polypeptide(L)'
;MNGNLTNNGNKTFVYDDENRLIQVKNASGTTIATYTYDHQGRRISKTTSSGTTYYHYDGDSIRLLYETDANNNITAEYTWDALGRPVTMTKAGATYYYHLNGHGDVVALTDASGNVVAQYEYDAWGNILSKTGALATANPYRYAGYYYDEETGLYYLMARYYEANMGRFLTRDTFHGVENEPQSLNQYAYTKNNPVMYVDPNGNYAWIVLSFLSGGANATWQMVWDFYKKYKFNPWC
;
A
#
# COMPACT_ATOMS: atom_id res chain seq x y z
N MET A 1 15.33 -4.29 21.80
CA MET A 1 15.21 -4.57 20.35
C MET A 1 13.76 -4.35 19.95
N ASN A 2 13.50 -3.52 18.94
CA ASN A 2 12.14 -3.06 18.60
C ASN A 2 11.38 -4.04 17.69
N GLY A 3 12.00 -5.15 17.29
CA GLY A 3 11.35 -6.23 16.53
C GLY A 3 11.24 -6.02 15.02
N ASN A 4 11.86 -4.97 14.47
CA ASN A 4 11.87 -4.74 13.02
C ASN A 4 12.77 -5.76 12.31
N LEU A 5 12.36 -6.23 11.14
CA LEU A 5 13.18 -7.09 10.30
C LEU A 5 14.35 -6.28 9.73
N THR A 6 15.58 -6.58 10.13
CA THR A 6 16.76 -5.85 9.64
C THR A 6 17.41 -6.48 8.42
N ASN A 7 17.18 -7.77 8.17
CA ASN A 7 17.75 -8.51 7.05
C ASN A 7 16.89 -9.73 6.70
N ASN A 8 16.66 -9.99 5.41
CA ASN A 8 15.90 -11.16 4.92
C ASN A 8 16.72 -12.11 4.03
N GLY A 9 18.05 -12.04 4.12
CA GLY A 9 19.03 -12.74 3.29
C GLY A 9 19.38 -12.00 2.00
N ASN A 10 18.42 -11.30 1.39
CA ASN A 10 18.59 -10.62 0.10
C ASN A 10 18.68 -9.09 0.23
N LYS A 11 18.11 -8.53 1.29
CA LYS A 11 18.05 -7.09 1.55
C LYS A 11 18.33 -6.81 3.01
N THR A 12 18.86 -5.62 3.27
CA THR A 12 19.00 -5.04 4.61
C THR A 12 18.10 -3.83 4.72
N PHE A 13 17.41 -3.70 5.86
CA PHE A 13 16.45 -2.65 6.15
C PHE A 13 16.93 -1.82 7.32
N VAL A 14 16.88 -0.50 7.18
CA VAL A 14 17.33 0.47 8.19
C VAL A 14 16.15 1.34 8.58
N TYR A 15 15.96 1.54 9.87
CA TYR A 15 14.82 2.23 10.47
C TYR A 15 15.28 3.45 11.27
N ASP A 16 14.40 4.44 11.39
CA ASP A 16 14.56 5.52 12.35
C ASP A 16 14.11 5.11 13.77
N ASP A 17 14.19 6.06 14.71
CA ASP A 17 13.77 5.91 16.10
C ASP A 17 12.26 5.73 16.27
N GLU A 18 11.47 6.24 15.32
CA GLU A 18 10.02 6.03 15.21
C GLU A 18 9.66 4.69 14.52
N ASN A 19 10.65 3.81 14.26
CA ASN A 19 10.51 2.51 13.60
C ASN A 19 10.00 2.56 12.15
N ARG A 20 10.16 3.69 11.46
CA ARG A 20 9.84 3.83 10.03
C ARG A 20 11.03 3.42 9.18
N LEU A 21 10.77 2.75 8.05
CA LEU A 21 11.82 2.31 7.13
C LEU A 21 12.43 3.52 6.41
N ILE A 22 13.70 3.84 6.67
CA ILE A 22 14.36 5.01 6.05
C ILE A 22 15.33 4.62 4.93
N GLN A 23 15.77 3.35 4.87
CA GLN A 23 16.69 2.89 3.85
C GLN A 23 16.60 1.39 3.61
N VAL A 24 16.71 0.99 2.34
CA VAL A 24 16.82 -0.39 1.89
C VAL A 24 18.14 -0.56 1.13
N LYS A 25 18.86 -1.63 1.44
CA LYS A 25 20.08 -2.05 0.74
C LYS A 25 19.87 -3.43 0.12
N ASN A 26 20.50 -3.67 -1.02
CA ASN A 26 20.59 -5.01 -1.60
C ASN A 26 21.59 -5.89 -0.83
N ALA A 27 21.76 -7.14 -1.27
CA ALA A 27 22.68 -8.11 -0.65
C ALA A 27 24.16 -7.66 -0.67
N SER A 28 24.56 -6.81 -1.63
CA SER A 28 25.92 -6.26 -1.68
C SER A 28 26.12 -5.03 -0.78
N GLY A 29 25.10 -4.62 -0.03
CA GLY A 29 25.14 -3.45 0.86
C GLY A 29 24.96 -2.11 0.14
N THR A 30 24.64 -2.12 -1.16
CA THR A 30 24.34 -0.92 -1.93
C THR A 30 22.93 -0.44 -1.61
N THR A 31 22.79 0.84 -1.26
CA THR A 31 21.48 1.47 -1.05
C THR A 31 20.70 1.52 -2.37
N ILE A 32 19.50 0.95 -2.36
CA ILE A 32 18.58 0.92 -3.51
C ILE A 32 17.42 1.91 -3.36
N ALA A 33 17.04 2.23 -2.12
CA ALA A 33 16.04 3.25 -1.82
C ALA A 33 16.29 3.90 -0.45
N THR A 34 16.00 5.18 -0.34
CA THR A 34 15.85 5.91 0.94
C THR A 34 14.53 6.66 0.98
N TYR A 35 14.00 6.86 2.18
CA TYR A 35 12.67 7.44 2.38
C TYR A 35 12.68 8.53 3.45
N THR A 36 11.79 9.51 3.30
CA THR A 36 11.48 10.48 4.35
C THR A 36 9.98 10.56 4.60
N TYR A 37 9.60 11.04 5.79
CA TYR A 37 8.23 11.02 6.27
C TYR A 37 7.82 12.40 6.82
N ASP A 38 6.53 12.71 6.78
CA ASP A 38 5.96 13.85 7.50
C ASP A 38 5.68 13.51 8.97
N HIS A 39 5.19 14.52 9.71
CA HIS A 39 4.82 14.40 11.12
C HIS A 39 3.65 13.42 11.38
N GLN A 40 2.89 13.02 10.35
CA GLN A 40 1.84 12.01 10.43
C GLN A 40 2.37 10.61 10.08
N GLY A 41 3.67 10.48 9.77
CA GLY A 41 4.30 9.22 9.38
C GLY A 41 4.04 8.81 7.93
N ARG A 42 3.50 9.71 7.09
CA ARG A 42 3.29 9.44 5.66
C ARG A 42 4.59 9.70 4.91
N ARG A 43 4.93 8.82 3.97
CA ARG A 43 6.13 8.95 3.14
C ARG A 43 5.99 10.15 2.21
N ILE A 44 6.85 11.15 2.36
CA ILE A 44 6.84 12.38 1.55
C ILE A 44 7.96 12.42 0.51
N SER A 45 8.98 11.57 0.64
CA SER A 45 9.95 11.39 -0.45
C SER A 45 10.50 9.97 -0.53
N LYS A 46 10.96 9.63 -1.73
CA LYS A 46 11.73 8.43 -2.04
C LYS A 46 12.88 8.79 -2.97
N THR A 47 14.10 8.41 -2.61
CA THR A 47 15.27 8.56 -3.48
C THR A 47 15.80 7.19 -3.87
N THR A 48 16.00 7.00 -5.18
CA THR A 48 16.56 5.79 -5.79
C THR A 48 17.69 6.17 -6.75
N SER A 49 18.30 5.21 -7.44
CA SER A 49 19.24 5.49 -8.53
C SER A 49 18.65 6.31 -9.68
N SER A 50 17.32 6.32 -9.83
CA SER A 50 16.61 7.08 -10.87
C SER A 50 16.29 8.53 -10.47
N GLY A 51 16.60 8.92 -9.22
CA GLY A 51 16.33 10.25 -8.68
C GLY A 51 15.38 10.25 -7.49
N THR A 52 14.97 11.45 -7.09
CA THR A 52 14.04 11.67 -5.97
C THR A 52 12.63 11.92 -6.49
N THR A 53 11.67 11.21 -5.91
CA THR A 53 10.23 11.42 -6.07
C THR A 53 9.68 12.00 -4.78
N TYR A 54 8.88 13.06 -4.88
CA TYR A 54 8.14 13.66 -3.77
C TYR A 54 6.66 13.32 -3.89
N TYR A 55 6.02 13.10 -2.74
CA TYR A 55 4.64 12.62 -2.66
C TYR A 55 3.75 13.69 -2.03
N HIS A 56 2.67 14.07 -2.72
CA HIS A 56 1.75 15.12 -2.30
C HIS A 56 0.35 14.54 -2.08
N TYR A 57 -0.10 14.54 -0.82
CA TYR A 57 -1.36 13.92 -0.40
C TYR A 57 -2.51 14.94 -0.35
N ASP A 58 -3.74 14.43 -0.42
CA ASP A 58 -4.97 15.22 -0.23
C ASP A 58 -5.17 15.55 1.26
N GLY A 59 -4.71 16.74 1.67
CA GLY A 59 -4.82 17.22 3.05
C GLY A 59 -4.21 16.25 4.07
N ASP A 60 -5.01 15.86 5.07
CA ASP A 60 -4.64 14.87 6.10
C ASP A 60 -5.01 13.42 5.72
N SER A 61 -5.44 13.18 4.47
CA SER A 61 -5.81 11.83 4.04
C SER A 61 -4.58 10.99 3.66
N ILE A 62 -4.80 9.70 3.46
CA ILE A 62 -3.81 8.76 2.91
C ILE A 62 -3.78 8.75 1.38
N ARG A 63 -4.62 9.56 0.71
CA ARG A 63 -4.76 9.54 -0.75
C ARG A 63 -3.69 10.41 -1.38
N LEU A 64 -2.81 9.79 -2.15
CA LEU A 64 -1.80 10.50 -2.93
C LEU A 64 -2.48 11.21 -4.10
N LEU A 65 -2.34 12.53 -4.22
CA LEU A 65 -2.86 13.30 -5.34
C LEU A 65 -1.90 13.27 -6.52
N TYR A 66 -0.61 13.54 -6.26
CA TYR A 66 0.38 13.61 -7.31
C TYR A 66 1.80 13.40 -6.79
N GLU A 67 2.69 13.09 -7.72
CA GLU A 67 4.13 12.97 -7.53
C GLU A 67 4.86 14.10 -8.24
N THR A 68 5.98 14.55 -7.66
CA THR A 68 6.89 15.47 -8.35
C THR A 68 8.32 14.95 -8.38
N ASP A 69 9.08 15.40 -9.38
CA ASP A 69 10.55 15.25 -9.39
C ASP A 69 11.24 16.30 -8.50
N ALA A 70 12.57 16.29 -8.47
CA ALA A 70 13.38 17.27 -7.74
C ALA A 70 13.31 18.71 -8.25
N ASN A 71 12.74 18.93 -9.44
CA ASN A 71 12.52 20.24 -10.03
C ASN A 71 11.07 20.71 -9.83
N ASN A 72 10.28 20.01 -9.00
CA ASN A 72 8.86 20.25 -8.78
C ASN A 72 7.97 20.07 -10.03
N ASN A 73 8.42 19.33 -11.04
CA ASN A 73 7.55 18.96 -12.15
C ASN A 73 6.64 17.82 -11.72
N ILE A 74 5.34 17.91 -12.04
CA ILE A 74 4.38 16.82 -11.81
C ILE A 74 4.73 15.64 -12.72
N THR A 75 5.00 14.47 -12.13
CA THR A 75 5.41 13.26 -12.85
C THR A 75 4.32 12.19 -12.90
N ALA A 76 3.33 12.27 -12.01
CA ALA A 76 2.10 11.47 -12.03
C ALA A 76 1.02 12.15 -11.19
N GLU A 77 -0.24 11.98 -11.59
CA GLU A 77 -1.42 12.40 -10.83
C GLU A 77 -2.40 11.22 -10.71
N TYR A 78 -3.12 11.14 -9.59
CA TYR A 78 -4.01 10.02 -9.29
C TYR A 78 -5.39 10.50 -8.85
N THR A 79 -6.41 9.74 -9.24
CA THR A 79 -7.77 9.91 -8.73
C THR A 79 -8.25 8.65 -8.04
N TRP A 80 -9.20 8.84 -7.11
CA TRP A 80 -9.65 7.83 -6.18
C TRP A 80 -11.17 7.79 -6.12
N ASP A 81 -11.73 6.61 -5.91
CA ASP A 81 -13.16 6.50 -5.62
C ASP A 81 -13.48 6.76 -4.14
N ALA A 82 -14.76 6.72 -3.79
CA ALA A 82 -15.22 6.94 -2.42
C ALA A 82 -14.65 5.91 -1.42
N LEU A 83 -14.32 4.72 -1.88
CA LEU A 83 -13.74 3.63 -1.08
C LEU A 83 -12.21 3.71 -0.99
N GLY A 84 -11.58 4.69 -1.65
CA GLY A 84 -10.13 4.85 -1.64
C GLY A 84 -9.40 3.93 -2.62
N ARG A 85 -10.07 3.41 -3.64
CA ARG A 85 -9.46 2.61 -4.70
C ARG A 85 -9.01 3.50 -5.86
N PRO A 86 -7.89 3.18 -6.54
CA PRO A 86 -7.39 4.01 -7.64
C PRO A 86 -8.33 3.93 -8.84
N VAL A 87 -8.61 5.08 -9.46
CA VAL A 87 -9.54 5.21 -10.60
C VAL A 87 -8.78 5.60 -11.86
N THR A 88 -7.96 6.64 -11.80
CA THR A 88 -7.08 7.04 -12.90
C THR A 88 -5.66 7.34 -12.45
N MET A 89 -4.73 7.22 -13.40
CA MET A 89 -3.38 7.78 -13.32
C MET A 89 -3.14 8.64 -14.55
N THR A 90 -2.77 9.90 -14.38
CA THR A 90 -2.23 10.73 -15.47
C THR A 90 -0.72 10.76 -15.36
N LYS A 91 -0.01 10.32 -16.41
CA LYS A 91 1.46 10.26 -16.45
C LYS A 91 1.94 10.66 -17.84
N ALA A 92 2.92 11.57 -17.89
CA ALA A 92 3.48 12.11 -19.13
C ALA A 92 2.40 12.64 -20.11
N GLY A 93 1.38 13.32 -19.58
CA GLY A 93 0.29 13.92 -20.37
C GLY A 93 -0.78 12.95 -20.88
N ALA A 94 -0.68 11.66 -20.56
CA ALA A 94 -1.69 10.65 -20.91
C ALA A 94 -2.40 10.14 -19.65
N THR A 95 -3.72 9.95 -19.74
CA THR A 95 -4.53 9.38 -18.67
C THR A 95 -4.79 7.90 -18.92
N TYR A 96 -4.61 7.11 -17.86
CA TYR A 96 -4.82 5.68 -17.81
C TYR A 96 -5.88 5.34 -16.77
N TYR A 97 -6.64 4.28 -17.02
CA TYR A 97 -7.78 3.87 -16.21
C TYR A 97 -7.50 2.53 -15.55
N TYR A 98 -7.68 2.44 -14.24
CA TYR A 98 -7.43 1.22 -13.48
C TYR A 98 -8.60 0.24 -13.60
N HIS A 99 -8.27 -1.04 -13.82
CA HIS A 99 -9.20 -2.16 -13.77
C HIS A 99 -8.87 -3.03 -12.57
N LEU A 100 -9.84 -3.19 -11.68
CA LEU A 100 -9.68 -3.90 -10.41
C LEU A 100 -10.49 -5.21 -10.41
N ASN A 101 -9.95 -6.25 -9.79
CA ASN A 101 -10.73 -7.45 -9.48
C ASN A 101 -11.62 -7.25 -8.23
N GLY A 102 -12.34 -8.30 -7.83
CA GLY A 102 -13.22 -8.26 -6.65
C GLY A 102 -12.50 -8.10 -5.30
N HIS A 103 -11.19 -8.38 -5.25
CA HIS A 103 -10.32 -8.17 -4.09
C HIS A 103 -9.85 -6.70 -3.99
N GLY A 104 -9.84 -5.98 -5.12
CA GLY A 104 -9.29 -4.63 -5.22
C GLY A 104 -7.88 -4.60 -5.82
N ASP A 105 -7.39 -5.72 -6.35
CA ASP A 105 -6.10 -5.78 -7.03
C ASP A 105 -6.20 -5.15 -8.41
N VAL A 106 -5.21 -4.33 -8.77
CA VAL A 106 -5.08 -3.79 -10.13
C VAL A 106 -4.68 -4.92 -11.07
N VAL A 107 -5.61 -5.39 -11.90
CA VAL A 107 -5.35 -6.46 -12.88
C VAL A 107 -4.98 -5.93 -14.25
N ALA A 108 -5.42 -4.71 -14.59
CA ALA A 108 -5.04 -4.06 -15.85
C ALA A 108 -5.13 -2.52 -15.77
N LEU A 109 -4.43 -1.86 -16.70
CA LEU A 109 -4.67 -0.45 -17.03
C LEU A 109 -5.01 -0.33 -18.52
N THR A 110 -5.96 0.54 -18.87
CA THR A 110 -6.22 0.93 -20.26
C THR A 110 -5.89 2.39 -20.52
N ASP A 111 -5.51 2.71 -21.76
CA ASP A 111 -5.43 4.09 -22.24
C ASP A 111 -6.83 4.66 -22.56
N ALA A 112 -6.87 5.92 -23.01
CA ALA A 112 -8.10 6.60 -23.42
C ALA A 112 -8.81 5.98 -24.65
N SER A 113 -8.12 5.15 -25.43
CA SER A 113 -8.70 4.41 -26.56
C SER A 113 -9.19 3.01 -26.15
N GLY A 114 -9.01 2.63 -24.88
CA GLY A 114 -9.36 1.31 -24.37
C GLY A 114 -8.30 0.22 -24.62
N ASN A 115 -7.12 0.57 -25.12
CA ASN A 115 -6.05 -0.40 -25.29
C ASN A 115 -5.45 -0.76 -23.93
N VAL A 116 -5.20 -2.04 -23.71
CA VAL A 116 -4.55 -2.51 -22.48
C VAL A 116 -3.06 -2.18 -22.52
N VAL A 117 -2.60 -1.36 -21.58
CA VAL A 117 -1.22 -0.85 -21.52
C VAL A 117 -0.41 -1.43 -20.35
N ALA A 118 -1.08 -2.08 -19.40
CA ALA A 118 -0.48 -2.86 -18.34
C ALA A 118 -1.43 -4.00 -17.94
N GLN A 119 -0.89 -5.17 -17.61
CA GLN A 119 -1.60 -6.30 -17.02
C GLN A 119 -0.76 -6.95 -15.93
N TYR A 120 -1.44 -7.45 -14.90
CA TYR A 120 -0.83 -8.10 -13.75
C TYR A 120 -1.57 -9.37 -13.36
N GLU A 121 -0.80 -10.37 -12.93
CA GLU A 121 -1.31 -11.55 -12.25
C GLU A 121 -0.60 -11.68 -10.91
N TYR A 122 -1.35 -11.98 -9.86
CA TYR A 122 -0.84 -12.13 -8.50
C TYR A 122 -1.18 -13.50 -7.95
N ASP A 123 -0.35 -14.00 -7.03
CA ASP A 123 -0.80 -15.03 -6.09
C ASP A 123 -1.64 -14.42 -4.95
N ALA A 124 -2.14 -15.28 -4.06
CA ALA A 124 -2.97 -14.86 -2.93
C ALA A 124 -2.27 -13.90 -1.96
N TRP A 125 -0.93 -13.85 -1.94
CA TRP A 125 -0.14 -13.00 -1.04
C TRP A 125 0.37 -11.73 -1.74
N GLY A 126 0.00 -11.51 -2.99
CA GLY A 126 0.41 -10.34 -3.76
C GLY A 126 1.77 -10.49 -4.44
N ASN A 127 2.33 -11.69 -4.53
CA ASN A 127 3.50 -11.92 -5.39
C ASN A 127 3.08 -11.79 -6.85
N ILE A 128 3.82 -11.00 -7.63
CA ILE A 128 3.55 -10.78 -9.05
C ILE A 128 4.00 -12.02 -9.83
N LEU A 129 3.05 -12.78 -10.37
CA LEU A 129 3.28 -13.96 -11.19
C LEU A 129 3.55 -13.59 -12.66
N SER A 130 2.86 -12.56 -13.14
CA SER A 130 3.02 -12.02 -14.50
C SER A 130 2.83 -10.52 -14.49
N LYS A 131 3.61 -9.82 -15.32
CA LYS A 131 3.54 -8.37 -15.52
C LYS A 131 3.89 -8.05 -16.97
N THR A 132 2.94 -7.49 -17.72
CA THR A 132 3.13 -7.19 -19.15
C THR A 132 2.56 -5.82 -19.52
N GLY A 133 3.07 -5.24 -20.61
CA GLY A 133 2.65 -3.94 -21.13
C GLY A 133 3.64 -2.80 -20.81
N ALA A 134 3.63 -1.76 -21.64
CA ALA A 134 4.59 -0.66 -21.59
C ALA A 134 4.49 0.17 -20.30
N LEU A 135 3.30 0.27 -19.70
CA LEU A 135 3.07 1.03 -18.47
C LEU A 135 3.24 0.18 -17.21
N ALA A 136 3.47 -1.13 -17.34
CA ALA A 136 3.37 -2.04 -16.21
C ALA A 136 4.41 -1.79 -15.12
N THR A 137 5.63 -1.42 -15.49
CA THR A 137 6.70 -1.05 -14.55
C THR A 137 6.48 0.36 -13.97
N ALA A 138 5.93 1.27 -14.77
CA ALA A 138 5.74 2.67 -14.37
C ALA A 138 4.56 2.89 -13.42
N ASN A 139 3.57 1.98 -13.42
CA ASN A 139 2.44 2.03 -12.51
C ASN A 139 2.84 1.50 -11.11
N PRO A 140 2.71 2.33 -10.06
CA PRO A 140 2.98 1.90 -8.69
C PRO A 140 1.81 1.18 -8.03
N TYR A 141 0.56 1.50 -8.35
CA TYR A 141 -0.59 0.92 -7.65
C TYR A 141 -0.94 -0.47 -8.19
N ARG A 142 -0.89 -1.48 -7.31
CA ARG A 142 -0.91 -2.90 -7.69
C ARG A 142 -1.85 -3.71 -6.79
N TYR A 143 -1.34 -4.75 -6.16
CA TYR A 143 -2.07 -5.64 -5.26
C TYR A 143 -2.81 -4.84 -4.16
N ALA A 144 -4.11 -5.11 -4.00
CA ALA A 144 -5.04 -4.41 -3.12
C ALA A 144 -4.98 -2.87 -3.18
N GLY A 145 -4.54 -2.30 -4.32
CA GLY A 145 -4.38 -0.86 -4.49
C GLY A 145 -3.20 -0.26 -3.73
N TYR A 146 -2.24 -1.07 -3.28
CA TYR A 146 -1.05 -0.58 -2.59
C TYR A 146 0.00 -0.03 -3.54
N TYR A 147 0.77 0.95 -3.04
CA TYR A 147 1.91 1.48 -3.76
C TYR A 147 3.07 0.48 -3.71
N TYR A 148 3.45 -0.08 -4.85
CA TYR A 148 4.58 -1.00 -4.99
C TYR A 148 5.85 -0.26 -5.38
N ASP A 149 6.90 -0.41 -4.56
CA ASP A 149 8.23 0.07 -4.88
C ASP A 149 8.96 -0.98 -5.72
N GLU A 150 9.04 -0.74 -7.03
CA GLU A 150 9.64 -1.66 -8.00
C GLU A 150 11.07 -2.08 -7.64
N GLU A 151 11.85 -1.13 -7.15
CA GLU A 151 13.26 -1.31 -6.82
C GLU A 151 13.48 -2.15 -5.55
N THR A 152 12.55 -2.13 -4.59
CA THR A 152 12.68 -2.89 -3.33
C THR A 152 11.82 -4.15 -3.31
N GLY A 153 10.79 -4.22 -4.16
CA GLY A 153 9.79 -5.28 -4.17
C GLY A 153 8.84 -5.23 -2.97
N LEU A 154 8.72 -4.07 -2.31
CA LEU A 154 7.86 -3.88 -1.15
C LEU A 154 6.58 -3.16 -1.53
N TYR A 155 5.49 -3.51 -0.86
CA TYR A 155 4.27 -2.72 -0.85
C TYR A 155 4.30 -1.73 0.31
N TYR A 156 4.03 -0.45 0.03
CA TYR A 156 3.89 0.59 1.03
C TYR A 156 2.41 0.79 1.39
N LEU A 157 2.07 0.49 2.65
CA LEU A 157 0.72 0.59 3.19
C LEU A 157 0.64 1.73 4.21
N MET A 158 1.30 2.86 3.96
CA MET A 158 1.35 4.02 4.85
C MET A 158 2.09 3.79 6.18
N ALA A 159 1.49 3.03 7.11
CA ALA A 159 2.08 2.77 8.41
C ALA A 159 3.20 1.71 8.36
N ARG A 160 3.11 0.76 7.41
CA ARG A 160 4.05 -0.36 7.32
C ARG A 160 4.38 -0.72 5.88
N TYR A 161 5.51 -1.41 5.73
CA TYR A 161 5.93 -2.04 4.49
C TYR A 161 5.64 -3.54 4.54
N TYR A 162 5.00 -4.04 3.50
CA TYR A 162 4.62 -5.45 3.34
C TYR A 162 5.52 -6.13 2.31
N GLU A 163 6.07 -7.30 2.67
CA GLU A 163 6.85 -8.15 1.77
C GLU A 163 6.04 -9.40 1.41
N ALA A 164 5.55 -9.43 0.17
CA ALA A 164 4.66 -10.49 -0.33
C ALA A 164 5.31 -11.88 -0.34
N ASN A 165 6.61 -11.97 -0.59
CA ASN A 165 7.31 -13.25 -0.64
C ASN A 165 7.29 -13.97 0.71
N MET A 166 7.35 -13.22 1.81
CA MET A 166 7.24 -13.77 3.17
C MET A 166 5.82 -13.71 3.74
N GLY A 167 4.89 -13.07 3.04
CA GLY A 167 3.50 -12.89 3.49
C GLY A 167 3.37 -12.09 4.79
N ARG A 168 4.23 -11.10 5.04
CA ARG A 168 4.23 -10.34 6.30
C ARG A 168 4.76 -8.92 6.22
N PHE A 169 4.42 -8.13 7.24
CA PHE A 169 4.99 -6.80 7.45
C PHE A 169 6.45 -6.86 7.94
N LEU A 170 7.25 -5.87 7.54
CA LEU A 170 8.64 -5.71 7.97
C LEU A 170 8.76 -5.22 9.42
N THR A 171 7.77 -4.47 9.89
CA THR A 171 7.73 -3.89 11.23
C THR A 171 6.57 -4.45 12.03
N ARG A 172 6.74 -4.44 13.34
CA ARG A 172 5.70 -4.83 14.29
C ARG A 172 4.55 -3.83 14.25
N ASP A 173 3.32 -4.33 14.32
CA ASP A 173 2.13 -3.51 14.55
C ASP A 173 2.24 -2.70 15.86
N THR A 174 1.84 -1.44 15.83
CA THR A 174 1.69 -0.63 17.05
C THR A 174 0.46 -1.07 17.84
N PHE A 175 -0.51 -1.70 17.18
CA PHE A 175 -1.63 -2.35 17.81
C PHE A 175 -1.21 -3.71 18.42
N HIS A 176 -1.42 -3.87 19.72
CA HIS A 176 -1.00 -5.06 20.46
C HIS A 176 -1.93 -6.28 20.28
N GLY A 177 -3.01 -6.12 19.51
CA GLY A 177 -4.05 -7.13 19.37
C GLY A 177 -5.12 -7.02 20.44
N VAL A 178 -6.09 -7.93 20.36
CA VAL A 178 -7.17 -8.11 21.33
C VAL A 178 -6.97 -9.48 21.96
N GLU A 179 -7.00 -9.56 23.29
CA GLU A 179 -6.76 -10.81 24.05
C GLU A 179 -7.65 -11.97 23.57
N ASN A 180 -8.88 -11.66 23.18
CA ASN A 180 -9.88 -12.63 22.72
C ASN A 180 -9.83 -12.91 21.20
N GLU A 181 -8.89 -12.32 20.47
CA GLU A 181 -8.64 -12.59 19.05
C GLU A 181 -7.18 -13.06 18.85
N PRO A 182 -6.89 -14.36 19.02
CA PRO A 182 -5.51 -14.87 18.98
C PRO A 182 -4.74 -14.53 17.69
N GLN A 183 -5.44 -14.42 16.55
CA GLN A 183 -4.81 -14.02 15.29
C GLN A 183 -4.28 -12.58 15.30
N SER A 184 -4.89 -11.68 16.09
CA SER A 184 -4.46 -10.29 16.22
C SER A 184 -3.19 -10.14 17.08
N LEU A 185 -2.82 -11.17 17.83
CA LEU A 185 -1.59 -11.19 18.64
C LEU A 185 -0.33 -11.39 17.78
N ASN A 186 -0.48 -11.86 16.53
CA ASN A 186 0.63 -11.88 15.58
C ASN A 186 0.79 -10.51 14.93
N GLN A 187 1.67 -9.69 15.52
CA GLN A 187 1.91 -8.30 15.13
C GLN A 187 2.61 -8.11 13.78
N TYR A 188 2.90 -9.19 13.04
CA TYR A 188 3.49 -9.15 11.70
C TYR A 188 2.55 -9.72 10.63
N ALA A 189 1.43 -10.32 11.04
CA ALA A 189 0.51 -10.97 10.12
C ALA A 189 -0.12 -9.94 9.18
N TYR A 190 -0.03 -10.22 7.88
CA TYR A 190 -0.88 -9.55 6.92
C TYR A 190 -2.27 -10.20 6.96
N THR A 191 -3.32 -9.38 7.03
CA THR A 191 -4.71 -9.80 6.75
C THR A 191 -5.22 -11.02 7.53
N LYS A 192 -4.81 -11.14 8.80
CA LYS A 192 -5.14 -12.30 9.66
C LYS A 192 -4.76 -13.66 9.04
N ASN A 193 -3.72 -13.67 8.20
CA ASN A 193 -3.29 -14.80 7.36
C ASN A 193 -4.38 -15.31 6.39
N ASN A 194 -5.31 -14.44 5.99
CA ASN A 194 -6.32 -14.73 4.99
C ASN A 194 -6.40 -13.59 3.95
N PRO A 195 -5.35 -13.43 3.13
CA PRO A 195 -5.25 -12.35 2.15
C PRO A 195 -6.17 -12.52 0.93
N VAL A 196 -7.01 -13.56 0.90
CA VAL A 196 -8.05 -13.73 -0.12
C VAL A 196 -9.35 -13.04 0.31
N MET A 197 -9.62 -13.05 1.62
CA MET A 197 -10.86 -12.51 2.19
C MET A 197 -10.67 -11.15 2.84
N TYR A 198 -9.44 -10.69 3.03
CA TYR A 198 -9.15 -9.46 3.75
C TYR A 198 -8.07 -8.63 3.06
N VAL A 199 -8.20 -7.31 3.15
CA VAL A 199 -7.22 -6.30 2.73
C VAL A 199 -6.91 -5.37 3.91
N ASP A 200 -5.69 -4.88 4.04
CA ASP A 200 -5.34 -3.85 5.04
C ASP A 200 -5.12 -2.50 4.34
N PRO A 201 -6.06 -1.53 4.37
CA PRO A 201 -5.94 -0.31 3.57
C PRO A 201 -4.83 0.64 4.00
N ASN A 202 -4.37 0.56 5.25
CA ASN A 202 -3.45 1.54 5.84
C ASN A 202 -2.34 0.92 6.68
N GLY A 203 -2.15 -0.40 6.54
CA GLY A 203 -1.12 -1.14 7.25
C GLY A 203 -1.34 -1.19 8.75
N ASN A 204 -2.55 -1.04 9.27
CA ASN A 204 -2.87 -1.21 10.70
C ASN A 204 -4.00 -2.22 10.92
N TYR A 205 -5.00 -2.26 10.02
CA TYR A 205 -6.20 -3.05 10.25
C TYR A 205 -6.71 -3.70 8.97
N ALA A 206 -6.83 -5.02 9.03
CA ALA A 206 -7.44 -5.82 7.99
C ALA A 206 -8.97 -5.65 7.95
N TRP A 207 -9.51 -5.39 6.76
CA TRP A 207 -10.92 -5.25 6.44
C TRP A 207 -11.36 -6.42 5.57
N ILE A 208 -12.57 -6.92 5.77
CA ILE A 208 -13.12 -7.98 4.91
C ILE A 208 -13.40 -7.42 3.51
N VAL A 209 -13.05 -8.22 2.50
CA VAL A 209 -13.35 -7.94 1.10
C VAL A 209 -14.85 -8.13 0.90
N LEU A 210 -15.55 -7.02 0.71
CA LEU A 210 -17.00 -7.01 0.46
C LEU A 210 -17.24 -7.04 -1.06
N SER A 211 -17.11 -8.21 -1.68
CA SER A 211 -17.67 -8.44 -3.00
C SER A 211 -19.20 -8.51 -2.87
N PHE A 212 -19.93 -7.70 -3.64
CA PHE A 212 -21.40 -7.58 -3.60
C PHE A 212 -22.14 -8.92 -3.43
N LEU A 213 -22.64 -9.22 -2.23
CA LEU A 213 -23.93 -9.91 -2.09
C LEU A 213 -24.99 -8.84 -2.33
N SER A 214 -25.61 -8.89 -3.51
CA SER A 214 -26.78 -8.10 -3.85
C SER A 214 -27.91 -8.38 -2.84
N GLY A 215 -28.06 -7.49 -1.84
CA GLY A 215 -29.25 -7.43 -0.99
C GLY A 215 -28.96 -7.17 0.49
N GLY A 216 -28.91 -5.90 0.90
CA GLY A 216 -28.95 -5.55 2.34
C GLY A 216 -28.30 -4.23 2.74
N ALA A 217 -28.61 -3.12 2.06
CA ALA A 217 -27.96 -1.82 2.28
C ALA A 217 -28.24 -1.12 3.63
N ASN A 218 -29.11 -1.66 4.50
CA ASN A 218 -29.53 -0.98 5.73
C ASN A 218 -28.88 -1.47 7.03
N ALA A 219 -28.35 -2.70 7.09
CA ALA A 219 -27.59 -3.16 8.27
C ALA A 219 -26.13 -2.66 8.26
N THR A 220 -25.65 -2.28 7.08
CA THR A 220 -24.22 -2.06 6.78
C THR A 220 -23.73 -0.67 7.15
N TRP A 221 -24.54 0.37 6.93
CA TRP A 221 -24.21 1.72 7.39
C TRP A 221 -24.17 1.82 8.91
N GLN A 222 -25.05 1.11 9.61
CA GLN A 222 -25.06 1.09 11.07
C GLN A 222 -23.78 0.47 11.63
N MET A 223 -23.31 -0.67 11.10
CA MET A 223 -22.10 -1.33 11.58
C MET A 223 -20.82 -0.51 11.33
N VAL A 224 -20.67 0.07 10.13
CA VAL A 224 -19.52 0.94 9.82
C VAL A 224 -19.54 2.20 10.69
N TRP A 225 -20.73 2.73 10.96
CA TRP A 225 -20.89 3.94 11.77
C TRP A 225 -20.72 3.69 13.27
N ASP A 226 -21.15 2.55 13.78
CA ASP A 226 -20.94 2.12 15.16
C ASP A 226 -19.47 1.78 15.42
N PHE A 227 -18.77 1.21 14.44
CA PHE A 227 -17.32 0.99 14.51
C PHE A 227 -16.53 2.31 14.48
N TYR A 228 -16.85 3.22 13.56
CA TYR A 228 -16.22 4.54 13.50
C TYR A 228 -16.36 5.33 14.81
N LYS A 229 -17.53 5.27 15.45
CA LYS A 229 -17.76 5.90 16.77
C LYS A 229 -16.94 5.27 17.88
N LYS A 230 -16.78 3.94 17.87
CA LYS A 230 -16.05 3.22 18.93
C LYS A 230 -14.57 3.58 18.98
N TYR A 231 -13.93 3.87 17.84
CA TYR A 231 -12.47 4.00 17.76
C TYR A 231 -11.94 5.42 17.51
N LYS A 232 -12.80 6.40 17.19
CA LYS A 232 -12.37 7.81 17.10
C LYS A 232 -12.61 8.65 18.36
N PHE A 233 -13.36 8.13 19.34
CA PHE A 233 -13.81 8.92 20.51
C PHE A 233 -13.54 8.30 21.89
N ASN A 234 -12.76 7.22 22.01
CA ASN A 234 -12.37 6.74 23.33
C ASN A 234 -10.85 6.85 23.55
N PRO A 235 -10.35 7.94 24.19
CA PRO A 235 -8.96 8.04 24.61
C PRO A 235 -8.62 7.19 25.84
N TRP A 236 -9.56 6.40 26.38
CA TRP A 236 -9.33 5.59 27.56
C TRP A 236 -10.09 4.26 27.51
N CYS A 237 -9.39 3.21 27.07
CA CYS A 237 -9.60 1.82 27.48
C CYS A 237 -8.30 1.05 27.28
#